data_AF-A0A1G0MQ34-F1
#
_entry.id   AF-A0A1G0MQ34-F1
#
_cell.length_a   1.000
_cell.length_b   1.000
_cell.length_c   1.000
_cell.angle_alpha   90.00
_cell.angle_beta   90.00
_cell.angle_gamma   90.00
#
_symmetry.space_group_name_H-M   'P 1'
#
loop_
_entity.id
_entity.type
_entity.pdbx_description
1 polymer ?
#
loop_
_entity_poly.entity_id
_entity_poly.type
_entity_poly.pdbx_seq_one_letter_code
_entity_poly.pdbx_strand_id
1 'polypeptide(L)'
;MKANHILIGSMLLCATGAWGAQQPAKKVDSRTAHAILETKCTKCHSVQVIDAALGAHKDMAKIQKAMEGKGASLSASDREVLGIFWKQQNPLQKKK
;
A
#
# COMPACT_ATOMS: atom_id res chain seq x y z
N MET A 1 -49.59 41.38 5.18
CA MET A 1 -50.30 40.41 4.32
C MET A 1 -49.34 39.98 3.21
N LYS A 2 -49.11 38.66 3.04
CA LYS A 2 -48.78 37.88 1.81
C LYS A 2 -47.69 38.41 0.85
N ALA A 3 -46.73 37.66 0.31
CA ALA A 3 -46.42 36.22 0.18
C ALA A 3 -44.92 36.15 -0.18
N ASN A 4 -44.04 35.33 0.42
CA ASN A 4 -43.78 33.89 0.26
C ASN A 4 -43.93 33.29 -1.16
N HIS A 5 -42.84 32.62 -1.58
CA HIS A 5 -42.72 31.46 -2.48
C HIS A 5 -42.23 31.59 -3.95
N ILE A 6 -41.21 30.74 -4.25
CA ILE A 6 -40.93 29.96 -5.50
C ILE A 6 -40.00 30.69 -6.52
N LEU A 7 -38.75 30.30 -6.83
CA LEU A 7 -38.18 29.07 -7.45
C LEU A 7 -36.63 29.11 -7.24
N ILE A 8 -35.90 28.18 -6.61
CA ILE A 8 -35.51 26.81 -7.03
C ILE A 8 -35.25 26.76 -8.55
N GLY A 9 -34.03 26.86 -9.08
CA GLY A 9 -32.91 25.96 -8.82
C GLY A 9 -32.80 24.96 -9.97
N SER A 10 -31.78 25.09 -10.82
CA SER A 10 -31.17 23.97 -11.59
C SER A 10 -29.99 24.48 -12.42
N MET A 11 -28.93 24.90 -11.74
CA MET A 11 -27.61 24.98 -12.36
C MET A 11 -27.08 23.54 -12.39
N LEU A 12 -27.32 22.89 -13.53
CA LEU A 12 -26.95 21.51 -13.80
C LEU A 12 -25.42 21.38 -13.82
N LEU A 13 -24.84 21.20 -12.64
CA LEU A 13 -23.42 20.97 -12.44
C LEU A 13 -23.12 19.52 -12.83
N CYS A 14 -22.44 19.33 -13.96
CA CYS A 14 -21.89 18.05 -14.39
C CYS A 14 -20.80 17.59 -13.41
N ALA A 15 -21.19 17.05 -12.27
CA ALA A 15 -20.30 16.33 -11.37
C ALA A 15 -20.15 14.88 -11.87
N THR A 16 -19.43 14.70 -12.98
CA THR A 16 -18.84 13.39 -13.31
C THR A 16 -17.66 13.17 -12.37
N GLY A 17 -17.97 12.95 -11.10
CA GLY A 17 -17.03 12.35 -10.16
C GLY A 17 -16.81 10.91 -10.59
N ALA A 18 -15.84 10.67 -11.47
CA ALA A 18 -15.19 9.38 -11.55
C ALA A 18 -14.45 9.19 -10.21
N TRP A 19 -15.19 8.79 -9.17
CA TRP A 19 -14.61 8.21 -7.98
C TRP A 19 -13.90 6.95 -8.44
N GLY A 20 -12.60 7.07 -8.68
CA GLY A 20 -11.70 5.95 -8.60
C GLY A 20 -11.88 5.37 -7.20
N ALA A 21 -12.54 4.21 -7.11
CA ALA A 21 -12.59 3.46 -5.89
C ALA A 21 -11.15 3.12 -5.49
N GLN A 22 -10.57 3.93 -4.61
CA GLN A 22 -9.38 3.53 -3.87
C GLN A 22 -9.83 2.40 -2.96
N GLN A 23 -9.75 1.18 -3.47
CA GLN A 23 -10.13 -0.01 -2.74
C GLN A 23 -9.31 -0.05 -1.45
N PRO A 24 -9.94 -0.28 -0.29
CA PRO A 24 -9.20 -0.40 0.96
C PRO A 24 -8.26 -1.60 0.82
N ALA A 25 -6.96 -1.31 0.93
CA ALA A 25 -5.88 -2.29 1.05
C ALA A 25 -6.32 -3.43 1.97
N LYS A 26 -6.63 -4.61 1.40
CA LYS A 26 -7.01 -5.77 2.21
C LYS A 26 -5.81 -6.10 3.07
N LYS A 27 -5.98 -6.12 4.40
CA LYS A 27 -4.90 -6.55 5.31
C LYS A 27 -4.46 -7.96 4.90
N VAL A 28 -3.27 -8.07 4.32
CA VAL A 28 -2.62 -9.35 4.06
C VAL A 28 -2.18 -9.91 5.42
N ASP A 29 -2.54 -11.16 5.71
CA ASP A 29 -2.12 -11.81 6.95
C ASP A 29 -0.61 -12.12 6.94
N SER A 30 -0.02 -12.25 8.13
CA SER A 30 1.41 -12.45 8.27
C SER A 30 1.91 -13.71 7.59
N ARG A 31 1.16 -14.81 7.63
CA ARG A 31 1.59 -16.07 7.03
C ARG A 31 1.64 -15.97 5.51
N THR A 32 0.60 -15.37 4.92
CA THR A 32 0.52 -15.13 3.48
C THR A 32 1.62 -14.17 3.03
N ALA A 33 1.91 -13.11 3.80
CA ALA A 33 3.03 -12.21 3.52
C ALA A 33 4.38 -12.95 3.46
N HIS A 34 4.69 -13.79 4.46
CA HIS A 34 5.93 -14.58 4.46
C HIS A 34 5.98 -15.57 3.28
N ALA A 35 4.86 -16.23 2.94
CA ALA A 35 4.81 -17.14 1.80
C ALA A 35 5.06 -16.41 0.46
N ILE A 36 4.53 -15.20 0.30
CA ILE A 36 4.78 -14.36 -0.89
C ILE A 36 6.26 -13.98 -0.96
N LEU A 37 6.86 -13.54 0.14
CA LEU A 37 8.28 -13.17 0.18
C LEU A 37 9.19 -14.38 -0.13
N GLU A 38 8.91 -15.53 0.48
CA GLU A 38 9.72 -16.74 0.30
C GLU A 38 9.66 -17.27 -1.13
N THR A 39 8.55 -17.05 -1.85
CA THR A 39 8.38 -17.54 -3.23
C THR A 39 8.81 -16.53 -4.29
N LYS A 40 8.66 -15.22 -4.03
CA LYS A 40 8.89 -14.15 -5.01
C LYS A 40 10.23 -13.45 -4.81
N CYS A 41 10.61 -13.20 -3.56
CA CYS A 41 11.74 -12.33 -3.23
C CYS A 41 13.06 -13.09 -3.00
N THR A 42 13.02 -14.42 -2.89
CA THR A 42 14.20 -15.29 -2.74
C THR A 42 14.93 -15.59 -4.06
N LYS A 43 14.36 -15.17 -5.19
CA LYS A 43 14.91 -15.43 -6.53
C LYS A 43 16.27 -14.78 -6.78
N CYS A 44 16.56 -13.67 -6.10
CA CYS A 44 17.79 -12.90 -6.32
C CYS A 44 18.71 -12.88 -5.08
N HIS A 45 18.15 -12.99 -3.88
CA HIS A 45 18.87 -13.01 -2.60
C HIS A 45 17.96 -13.55 -1.51
N SER A 46 18.51 -13.94 -0.35
CA SER A 46 17.70 -14.45 0.75
C SER A 46 16.74 -13.39 1.32
N VAL A 47 15.66 -13.86 1.95
CA VAL A 47 14.69 -13.01 2.66
C VAL A 47 15.34 -12.25 3.84
N GLN A 48 16.46 -12.76 4.37
CA GLN A 48 17.22 -12.14 5.47
C GLN A 48 17.66 -10.70 5.14
N VAL A 49 17.94 -10.39 3.87
CA VAL A 49 18.30 -9.03 3.46
C VAL A 49 17.11 -8.07 3.63
N ILE A 50 15.90 -8.56 3.37
CA ILE A 50 14.65 -7.83 3.56
C ILE A 50 14.42 -7.65 5.06
N ASP A 51 14.54 -8.72 5.85
CA ASP A 51 14.41 -8.66 7.31
C ASP A 51 15.40 -7.67 7.94
N ALA A 52 16.66 -7.68 7.50
CA ALA A 52 17.68 -6.74 7.98
C ALA A 52 17.35 -5.29 7.59
N ALA A 53 16.87 -5.06 6.37
CA ALA A 53 16.48 -3.73 5.92
C ALA A 53 15.27 -3.19 6.71
N LEU A 54 14.33 -4.06 7.04
CA LEU A 54 13.15 -3.74 7.83
C LEU A 54 13.47 -3.53 9.32
N GLY A 55 14.31 -4.36 9.90
CA GLY A 55 14.81 -4.19 11.27
C GLY A 55 15.61 -2.91 11.46
N ALA A 56 16.29 -2.46 10.40
CA ALA A 56 16.97 -1.18 10.36
C ALA A 56 16.05 0.02 10.01
N HIS A 57 14.73 -0.19 9.92
CA HIS A 57 13.73 0.83 9.55
C HIS A 57 14.07 1.60 8.27
N LYS A 58 14.68 0.93 7.29
CA LYS A 58 15.02 1.57 6.02
C LYS A 58 13.74 1.92 5.26
N ASP A 59 13.85 2.93 4.40
CA ASP A 59 12.77 3.31 3.50
C ASP A 59 12.55 2.21 2.43
N MET A 60 11.47 1.44 2.62
CA MET A 60 11.11 0.36 1.71
C MET A 60 10.75 0.86 0.30
N ALA A 61 10.22 2.07 0.14
CA ALA A 61 9.91 2.60 -1.19
C ALA A 61 11.21 2.84 -1.98
N LYS A 62 12.25 3.36 -1.30
CA LYS A 62 13.57 3.53 -1.90
C LYS A 62 14.23 2.20 -2.24
N ILE A 63 14.08 1.19 -1.38
CA ILE A 63 14.63 -0.15 -1.62
C ILE A 63 13.91 -0.84 -2.78
N GLN A 64 12.57 -0.82 -2.82
CA GLN A 64 11.78 -1.37 -3.92
C GLN A 64 12.21 -0.77 -5.25
N LYS A 65 12.38 0.56 -5.32
CA LYS A 65 12.88 1.23 -6.52
C LYS A 65 14.28 0.74 -6.93
N ALA A 66 15.16 0.48 -5.96
CA ALA A 66 16.48 -0.07 -6.22
C ALA A 66 16.43 -1.54 -6.69
N MET A 67 15.50 -2.34 -6.17
CA MET A 67 15.26 -3.72 -6.65
C MET A 67 14.82 -3.70 -8.12
N GLU A 68 13.90 -2.81 -8.47
CA GLU A 68 13.42 -2.64 -9.85
C GLU A 68 14.50 -2.16 -10.80
N GLY A 69 15.33 -1.21 -10.37
CA GLY A 69 16.49 -0.77 -11.14
C GLY A 69 17.53 -1.88 -11.38
N LYS A 70 17.48 -2.96 -10.58
CA LYS A 70 18.30 -4.17 -10.75
C LYS A 70 17.57 -5.30 -11.48
N GLY A 71 16.38 -5.05 -12.01
CA GLY A 71 15.60 -5.99 -12.82
C GLY A 71 14.50 -6.76 -12.07
N ALA A 72 14.23 -6.45 -10.81
CA ALA A 72 13.06 -7.02 -10.12
C ALA A 72 11.75 -6.45 -10.71
N SER A 73 10.74 -7.29 -10.88
CA SER A 73 9.40 -6.84 -11.26
C SER A 73 8.47 -6.98 -10.05
N LEU A 74 8.15 -5.86 -9.41
CA LEU A 74 7.32 -5.81 -8.20
C LEU A 74 5.88 -5.42 -8.55
N SER A 75 4.93 -6.31 -8.28
CA SER A 75 3.51 -6.00 -8.42
C SER A 75 3.02 -5.04 -7.34
N ALA A 76 1.80 -4.50 -7.49
CA ALA A 76 1.18 -3.67 -6.46
C ALA A 76 1.08 -4.41 -5.12
N SER A 77 0.73 -5.70 -5.15
CA SER A 77 0.64 -6.55 -3.97
C SER A 77 2.01 -6.78 -3.31
N ASP A 78 3.09 -6.95 -4.08
CA ASP A 78 4.43 -7.11 -3.51
C ASP A 78 4.88 -5.85 -2.76
N ARG A 79 4.60 -4.67 -3.35
CA ARG A 79 4.89 -3.38 -2.72
C ARG A 79 4.06 -3.17 -1.46
N GLU A 80 2.80 -3.60 -1.50
CA GLU A 80 1.87 -3.53 -0.37
C GLU A 80 2.34 -4.42 0.78
N VAL A 81 2.75 -5.66 0.50
CA VAL A 81 3.32 -6.58 1.49
C VAL A 81 4.59 -6.00 2.11
N LEU A 82 5.51 -5.48 1.30
CA LEU A 82 6.74 -4.86 1.81
C LEU A 82 6.50 -3.53 2.56
N GLY A 83 5.40 -2.82 2.25
CA GLY A 83 5.11 -1.48 2.77
C GLY A 83 4.14 -1.42 3.95
N ILE A 84 3.02 -2.13 3.92
CA ILE A 84 1.96 -2.11 4.95
C ILE A 84 2.25 -3.11 6.05
N PHE A 85 2.52 -4.37 5.69
CA PHE A 85 2.71 -5.45 6.66
C PHE A 85 3.80 -5.08 7.67
N TRP A 86 4.92 -4.54 7.20
CA TRP A 86 6.03 -4.19 8.07
C TRP A 86 5.98 -2.80 8.71
N LYS A 87 5.11 -1.90 8.25
CA LYS A 87 4.74 -0.70 9.02
C LYS A 87 3.82 -1.03 10.20
N GLN A 88 2.93 -2.02 10.04
CA GLN A 88 1.93 -2.39 11.05
C GLN A 88 2.40 -3.48 12.02
N GLN A 89 3.22 -4.42 11.57
CA GLN A 89 3.73 -5.53 12.36
C GLN A 89 5.23 -5.64 12.12
N ASN A 90 6.07 -4.72 12.60
CA ASN A 90 7.51 -4.99 12.58
C ASN A 90 7.87 -5.87 13.81
N PRO A 91 8.03 -7.21 13.69
CA PRO A 91 8.34 -8.11 14.80
C PRO A 91 9.75 -7.87 15.37
N LEU A 92 10.56 -7.02 14.71
CA LEU A 92 11.86 -6.57 15.22
C LEU A 92 11.75 -5.30 16.08
N GLN A 93 10.58 -4.64 16.12
CA GLN A 93 10.29 -3.64 17.15
C GLN A 93 10.11 -4.39 18.48
N LYS A 94 11.19 -4.56 19.25
CA LYS A 94 11.04 -4.79 20.68
C LYS A 94 10.20 -3.64 21.23
N LYS A 95 8.99 -3.93 21.75
CA LYS A 95 8.26 -2.99 22.60
C LYS A 95 9.25 -2.53 23.68
N LYS A 96 9.55 -1.24 23.69
CA LYS A 96 10.30 -0.60 24.76
C LYS A 96 9.44 -0.52 26.01
#